data_AF-A0A2N3AIP5-F1
#
_entry.id   AF-A0A2N3AIP5-F1
#
_cell.length_a   1.000
_cell.length_b   1.000
_cell.length_c   1.000
_cell.angle_alpha   90.00
_cell.angle_beta   90.00
_cell.angle_gamma   90.00
#
_symmetry.space_group_name_H-M   'P 1'
#
loop_
_entity.id
_entity.type
_entity.pdbx_description
1 polymer ?
#
loop_
_entity_poly.entity_id
_entity_poly.type
_entity_poly.pdbx_seq_one_letter_code
_entity_poly.pdbx_strand_id
1 'polypeptide(L)'
;KNWMEYSKKGEISDLEILLLLAFSADGKALPIPFSQFYRDDDKKESYNQGCRENYWNKLLHLVFEQGDEDKKLYQDKIMLKKIKKEAIPQEDYLAFKKTCLLYDWIKGDKDIKTIEQENGLYGGAIQVLGEGFSWLADSLMEIAENEGWRKGREEDLNKIKILSKRLIDGVEEEGLSLSRMHIPGNRIQERIKEEKDIQEDKTQKLIVETENPNSNLKPKNLKPKTVLEISLHRPDRIIFMGEKVEVTSTEFSLIHLLAKNRGKILTHNDLLDTLWTENEYSTYVQITSHLYKIRRAILKTIGNNKKNKKRVKDILKVVSRRGVMLNLEENKLKIS
;
A
#
# COMPACT_ATOMS: atom_id res chain seq x y z
N LYS A 1 -19.26 2.97 -14.07
CA LYS A 1 -18.24 2.11 -14.70
C LYS A 1 -17.86 1.05 -13.69
N ASN A 2 -18.14 -0.21 -14.02
CA ASN A 2 -18.05 -1.33 -13.09
C ASN A 2 -16.56 -1.63 -12.83
N TRP A 3 -16.11 -1.67 -11.56
CA TRP A 3 -14.69 -1.92 -11.23
C TRP A 3 -14.17 -3.20 -11.88
N MET A 4 -15.06 -4.17 -12.05
CA MET A 4 -14.80 -5.46 -12.68
C MET A 4 -14.34 -5.37 -14.14
N GLU A 5 -14.72 -4.30 -14.88
CA GLU A 5 -14.32 -4.11 -16.29
C GLU A 5 -12.84 -3.75 -16.44
N TYR A 6 -12.26 -3.08 -15.45
CA TYR A 6 -10.91 -2.53 -15.54
C TYR A 6 -9.92 -3.08 -14.50
N SER A 7 -10.39 -3.91 -13.55
CA SER A 7 -9.50 -4.61 -12.62
C SER A 7 -8.58 -5.55 -13.39
N LYS A 8 -7.33 -5.66 -12.97
CA LYS A 8 -6.35 -6.54 -13.63
C LYS A 8 -6.50 -7.96 -13.09
N LYS A 9 -6.71 -8.93 -13.98
CA LYS A 9 -6.85 -10.36 -13.65
C LYS A 9 -5.65 -10.87 -12.86
N GLY A 10 -5.89 -11.53 -11.73
CA GLY A 10 -4.87 -12.11 -10.85
C GLY A 10 -4.09 -11.09 -10.01
N GLU A 11 -4.23 -9.79 -10.26
CA GLU A 11 -3.47 -8.72 -9.61
C GLU A 11 -4.30 -7.95 -8.56
N ILE A 12 -5.49 -8.43 -8.21
CA ILE A 12 -6.33 -7.78 -7.19
C ILE A 12 -5.68 -7.96 -5.80
N SER A 13 -5.60 -6.86 -5.04
CA SER A 13 -5.05 -6.80 -3.68
C SER A 13 -6.14 -6.56 -2.64
N ASP A 14 -5.91 -6.99 -1.40
CA ASP A 14 -6.84 -6.76 -0.29
C ASP A 14 -7.17 -5.28 -0.12
N LEU A 15 -6.17 -4.41 -0.26
CA LEU A 15 -6.33 -2.97 -0.18
C LEU A 15 -7.28 -2.43 -1.27
N GLU A 16 -7.21 -3.01 -2.47
CA GLU A 16 -8.06 -2.61 -3.60
C GLU A 16 -9.52 -2.99 -3.34
N ILE A 17 -9.75 -4.21 -2.84
CA ILE A 17 -11.10 -4.69 -2.50
C ILE A 17 -11.67 -3.84 -1.36
N LEU A 18 -10.91 -3.63 -0.28
CA LEU A 18 -11.36 -2.80 0.84
C LEU A 18 -11.68 -1.36 0.44
N LEU A 19 -10.90 -0.77 -0.45
CA LEU A 19 -11.17 0.56 -0.97
C LEU A 19 -12.44 0.58 -1.82
N LEU A 20 -12.62 -0.43 -2.69
CA LEU A 20 -13.81 -0.56 -3.51
C LEU A 20 -15.07 -0.66 -2.63
N LEU A 21 -15.05 -1.55 -1.65
CA LEU A 21 -16.16 -1.76 -0.73
C LEU A 21 -16.45 -0.50 0.09
N ALA A 22 -15.43 0.17 0.63
CA ALA A 22 -15.62 1.39 1.42
C ALA A 22 -16.26 2.55 0.62
N PHE A 23 -16.06 2.58 -0.71
CA PHE A 23 -16.64 3.57 -1.61
C PHE A 23 -17.99 3.16 -2.22
N SER A 24 -18.49 1.94 -1.95
CA SER A 24 -19.83 1.52 -2.35
C SER A 24 -20.90 2.26 -1.53
N ALA A 25 -22.14 2.25 -2.00
CA ALA A 25 -23.26 2.87 -1.27
C ALA A 25 -23.40 2.25 0.13
N ASP A 26 -23.36 0.92 0.22
CA ASP A 26 -23.50 0.19 1.47
C ASP A 26 -22.27 0.36 2.38
N GLY A 27 -21.07 0.36 1.80
CA GLY A 27 -19.84 0.59 2.56
C GLY A 27 -19.75 2.01 3.13
N LYS A 28 -20.30 3.01 2.43
CA LYS A 28 -20.47 4.37 2.97
C LYS A 28 -21.49 4.40 4.10
N ALA A 29 -22.60 3.68 3.96
CA ALA A 29 -23.68 3.62 4.95
C ALA A 29 -23.27 2.95 6.27
N LEU A 30 -22.31 2.02 6.26
CA LEU A 30 -21.80 1.39 7.49
C LEU A 30 -21.18 2.46 8.42
N PRO A 31 -21.69 2.66 9.65
CA PRO A 31 -21.14 3.67 10.55
C PRO A 31 -19.78 3.22 11.11
N ILE A 32 -18.92 4.18 11.45
CA ILE A 32 -17.76 3.93 12.33
C ILE A 32 -18.20 4.31 13.75
N PRO A 33 -18.48 3.35 14.65
CA PRO A 33 -18.95 3.67 16.00
C PRO A 33 -17.96 4.60 16.72
N PHE A 34 -18.45 5.58 17.48
CA PHE A 34 -17.61 6.52 18.25
C PHE A 34 -16.64 7.38 17.44
N SER A 35 -16.88 7.58 16.14
CA SER A 35 -16.08 8.56 15.41
C SER A 35 -16.30 9.95 16.04
N GLN A 36 -15.22 10.63 16.42
CA GLN A 36 -15.25 12.04 16.87
C GLN A 36 -15.92 12.96 15.82
N PHE A 37 -16.13 12.48 14.59
CA PHE A 37 -16.84 13.17 13.51
C PHE A 37 -18.37 13.23 13.69
N TYR A 38 -18.95 12.46 14.62
CA TYR A 38 -20.38 12.55 14.98
C TYR A 38 -20.64 13.51 16.15
N ARG A 39 -19.61 14.13 16.76
CA ARG A 39 -19.80 15.15 17.79
C ARG A 39 -20.10 16.49 17.13
N ASP A 40 -21.21 17.10 17.55
CA ASP A 40 -21.71 18.36 17.03
C ASP A 40 -21.19 19.54 17.86
N ASP A 41 -19.86 19.64 17.96
CA ASP A 41 -19.22 20.70 18.73
C ASP A 41 -18.76 21.84 17.79
N ASP A 42 -19.05 23.09 18.15
CA ASP A 42 -18.81 24.33 17.39
C ASP A 42 -17.33 24.61 17.00
N LYS A 43 -16.39 23.74 17.38
CA LYS A 43 -14.96 23.82 17.06
C LYS A 43 -14.53 22.90 15.90
N LYS A 44 -15.45 22.66 14.96
CA LYS A 44 -15.35 21.66 13.88
C LYS A 44 -14.31 21.96 12.80
N GLU A 45 -13.83 23.19 12.63
CA GLU A 45 -13.02 23.55 11.44
C GLU A 45 -11.50 23.42 11.62
N SER A 46 -10.90 23.78 12.77
CA SER A 46 -9.42 23.84 12.85
C SER A 46 -8.74 22.51 13.22
N TYR A 47 -9.37 21.66 14.04
CA TYR A 47 -8.78 20.37 14.45
C TYR A 47 -8.95 19.26 13.40
N ASN A 48 -9.87 19.42 12.45
CA ASN A 48 -10.28 18.34 11.55
C ASN A 48 -9.48 18.23 10.24
N GLN A 49 -8.79 19.30 9.81
CA GLN A 49 -8.09 19.28 8.52
C GLN A 49 -6.80 18.43 8.57
N GLY A 50 -6.05 18.49 9.68
CA GLY A 50 -4.85 17.66 9.88
C GLY A 50 -5.14 16.15 9.99
N CYS A 51 -6.24 15.77 10.65
CA CYS A 51 -6.66 14.35 10.73
C CYS A 51 -7.19 13.81 9.39
N ARG A 52 -7.86 14.66 8.58
CA ARG A 52 -8.37 14.25 7.25
C ARG A 52 -7.28 13.84 6.28
N GLU A 53 -6.18 14.58 6.30
CA GLU A 53 -5.04 14.28 5.47
C GLU A 53 -4.33 12.99 5.93
N ASN A 54 -4.33 12.67 7.23
CA ASN A 54 -3.56 11.54 7.75
C ASN A 54 -3.95 10.18 7.13
N TYR A 55 -5.24 9.83 7.10
CA TYR A 55 -5.70 8.55 6.52
C TYR A 55 -5.56 8.50 4.99
N TRP A 56 -5.84 9.62 4.32
CA TRP A 56 -5.59 9.75 2.89
C TRP A 56 -4.11 9.48 2.55
N ASN A 57 -3.21 10.04 3.35
CA ASN A 57 -1.79 9.91 3.15
C ASN A 57 -1.26 8.53 3.53
N LYS A 58 -1.81 7.91 4.59
CA LYS A 58 -1.56 6.51 4.94
C LYS A 58 -1.96 5.58 3.80
N LEU A 59 -3.13 5.80 3.20
CA LEU A 59 -3.59 5.02 2.06
C LEU A 59 -2.70 5.20 0.84
N LEU A 60 -2.32 6.44 0.50
CA LEU A 60 -1.35 6.73 -0.56
C LEU A 60 -0.05 5.96 -0.35
N HIS A 61 0.48 5.96 0.88
CA HIS A 61 1.69 5.22 1.23
C HIS A 61 1.53 3.71 0.98
N LEU A 62 0.43 3.11 1.42
CA LEU A 62 0.15 1.69 1.20
C LEU A 62 0.08 1.33 -0.29
N VAL A 63 -0.58 2.18 -1.10
CA VAL A 63 -0.63 2.00 -2.57
C VAL A 63 0.78 2.04 -3.18
N PHE A 64 1.64 2.95 -2.70
CA PHE A 64 3.03 3.04 -3.15
C PHE A 64 3.87 1.82 -2.73
N GLU A 65 3.67 1.31 -1.52
CA GLU A 65 4.37 0.10 -1.05
C GLU A 65 4.02 -1.13 -1.91
N GLN A 66 2.74 -1.29 -2.26
CA GLN A 66 2.25 -2.38 -3.11
C GLN A 66 2.63 -2.19 -4.59
N GLY A 67 2.90 -0.96 -5.02
CA GLY A 67 3.24 -0.64 -6.42
C GLY A 67 2.03 -0.60 -7.35
N ASP A 68 0.84 -0.39 -6.78
CA ASP A 68 -0.47 -0.45 -7.44
C ASP A 68 -0.93 0.90 -8.02
N GLU A 69 -0.02 1.88 -8.08
CA GLU A 69 -0.28 3.28 -8.44
C GLU A 69 -1.01 3.45 -9.77
N ASP A 70 -0.77 2.58 -10.75
CA ASP A 70 -1.37 2.66 -12.08
C ASP A 70 -2.79 2.08 -12.15
N LYS A 71 -3.28 1.44 -11.09
CA LYS A 71 -4.66 0.93 -11.08
C LYS A 71 -5.64 2.09 -11.07
N LYS A 72 -6.62 1.99 -11.96
CA LYS A 72 -7.60 3.05 -12.22
C LYS A 72 -8.40 3.45 -10.97
N LEU A 73 -8.71 2.50 -10.08
CA LEU A 73 -9.42 2.79 -8.83
C LEU A 73 -8.67 3.83 -7.98
N TYR A 74 -7.36 3.65 -7.78
CA TYR A 74 -6.54 4.57 -6.99
C TYR A 74 -6.32 5.89 -7.72
N GLN A 75 -6.21 5.87 -9.05
CA GLN A 75 -6.12 7.11 -9.84
C GLN A 75 -7.39 7.97 -9.69
N ASP A 76 -8.56 7.35 -9.84
CA ASP A 76 -9.87 8.01 -9.80
C ASP A 76 -10.24 8.50 -8.40
N LYS A 77 -10.00 7.67 -7.37
CA LYS A 77 -10.43 7.98 -6.00
C LYS A 77 -9.41 8.79 -5.21
N ILE A 78 -8.12 8.62 -5.52
CA ILE A 78 -7.03 9.20 -4.73
C ILE A 78 -6.27 10.25 -5.56
N MET A 79 -5.56 9.84 -6.60
CA MET A 79 -4.55 10.71 -7.25
C MET A 79 -5.15 11.96 -7.92
N LEU A 80 -6.31 11.83 -8.57
CA LEU A 80 -6.93 12.95 -9.29
C LEU A 80 -7.40 14.08 -8.36
N LYS A 81 -7.89 13.76 -7.16
CA LYS A 81 -8.34 14.78 -6.19
C LYS A 81 -7.17 15.55 -5.59
N LYS A 82 -6.02 14.87 -5.36
CA LYS A 82 -4.79 15.51 -4.87
C LYS A 82 -4.23 16.50 -5.89
N ILE A 83 -4.25 16.15 -7.17
CA ILE A 83 -3.76 17.03 -8.25
C ILE A 83 -4.60 18.30 -8.34
N LYS A 84 -5.91 18.19 -8.14
CA LYS A 84 -6.84 19.33 -8.18
C LYS A 84 -6.86 20.18 -6.89
N LYS A 85 -6.11 19.78 -5.85
CA LYS A 85 -6.17 20.39 -4.50
C LYS A 85 -7.61 20.56 -3.98
N GLU A 86 -8.48 19.60 -4.30
CA GLU A 86 -9.87 19.63 -3.86
C GLU A 86 -9.96 19.25 -2.38
N ALA A 87 -10.82 19.94 -1.62
CA ALA A 87 -11.13 19.55 -0.26
C ALA A 87 -11.80 18.16 -0.26
N ILE A 88 -11.32 17.27 0.61
CA ILE A 88 -11.85 15.90 0.68
C ILE A 88 -13.22 15.93 1.37
N PRO A 89 -14.30 15.50 0.69
CA PRO A 89 -15.62 15.36 1.31
C PRO A 89 -15.57 14.44 2.54
N GLN A 90 -16.42 14.71 3.53
CA GLN A 90 -16.43 13.93 4.77
C GLN A 90 -16.69 12.44 4.53
N GLU A 91 -17.58 12.09 3.60
CA GLU A 91 -17.85 10.70 3.24
C GLU A 91 -16.62 9.97 2.69
N ASP A 92 -15.84 10.65 1.85
CA ASP A 92 -14.64 10.08 1.25
C ASP A 92 -13.58 9.84 2.32
N TYR A 93 -13.43 10.80 3.24
CA TYR A 93 -12.56 10.64 4.39
C TYR A 93 -12.93 9.41 5.24
N LEU A 94 -14.22 9.21 5.53
CA LEU A 94 -14.69 8.05 6.28
C LEU A 94 -14.40 6.75 5.53
N ALA A 95 -14.54 6.74 4.19
CA ALA A 95 -14.17 5.60 3.38
C ALA A 95 -12.66 5.28 3.51
N PHE A 96 -11.78 6.29 3.44
CA PHE A 96 -10.34 6.09 3.64
C PHE A 96 -10.00 5.59 5.04
N LYS A 97 -10.67 6.13 6.08
CA LYS A 97 -10.50 5.64 7.45
C LYS A 97 -10.89 4.17 7.57
N LYS A 98 -12.04 3.76 7.03
CA LYS A 98 -12.50 2.35 7.04
C LYS A 98 -11.49 1.45 6.33
N THR A 99 -11.03 1.85 5.14
CA THR A 99 -10.04 1.07 4.37
C THR A 99 -8.75 0.89 5.15
N CYS A 100 -8.17 1.95 5.70
CA CYS A 100 -6.92 1.84 6.47
C CYS A 100 -7.08 1.04 7.75
N LEU A 101 -8.19 1.21 8.46
CA LEU A 101 -8.49 0.49 9.69
C LEU A 101 -8.62 -1.01 9.44
N LEU A 102 -9.44 -1.39 8.45
CA LEU A 102 -9.66 -2.80 8.11
C LEU A 102 -8.42 -3.43 7.49
N TYR A 103 -7.60 -2.66 6.77
CA TYR A 103 -6.32 -3.15 6.26
C TYR A 103 -5.35 -3.49 7.39
N ASP A 104 -5.22 -2.62 8.40
CA ASP A 104 -4.41 -2.92 9.59
C ASP A 104 -4.99 -4.10 10.38
N TRP A 105 -6.32 -4.21 10.46
CA TRP A 105 -7.03 -5.31 11.13
C TRP A 105 -6.70 -6.68 10.52
N ILE A 106 -6.77 -6.83 9.20
CA ILE A 106 -6.53 -8.13 8.53
C ILE A 106 -5.04 -8.47 8.35
N LYS A 107 -4.15 -7.48 8.48
CA LYS A 107 -2.72 -7.68 8.27
C LYS A 107 -2.03 -8.29 9.48
N GLY A 108 -2.65 -8.26 10.68
CA GLY A 108 -2.11 -8.92 11.87
C GLY A 108 -0.73 -8.43 12.34
N ASP A 109 -0.16 -7.39 11.74
CA ASP A 109 1.17 -6.85 12.07
C ASP A 109 1.14 -5.86 13.25
N LYS A 110 -0.05 -5.60 13.79
CA LYS A 110 -0.31 -4.76 14.95
C LYS A 110 -1.18 -5.50 15.94
N ASP A 111 -0.90 -5.29 17.23
CA ASP A 111 -1.78 -5.74 18.29
C ASP A 111 -3.05 -4.88 18.35
N ILE A 112 -4.14 -5.46 18.84
CA ILE A 112 -5.44 -4.79 18.91
C ILE A 112 -5.36 -3.46 19.65
N LYS A 113 -4.57 -3.37 20.73
CA LYS A 113 -4.44 -2.13 21.52
C LYS A 113 -3.81 -1.00 20.71
N THR A 114 -2.81 -1.30 19.86
CA THR A 114 -2.24 -0.31 18.95
C THR A 114 -3.26 0.17 17.93
N ILE A 115 -4.05 -0.75 17.35
CA ILE A 115 -5.11 -0.38 16.39
C ILE A 115 -6.18 0.49 17.07
N GLU A 116 -6.58 0.15 18.28
CA GLU A 116 -7.53 0.92 19.09
C GLU A 116 -7.02 2.34 19.37
N GLN A 117 -5.76 2.47 19.82
CA GLN A 117 -5.12 3.75 20.13
C GLN A 117 -4.96 4.64 18.89
N GLU A 118 -4.46 4.10 17.78
CA GLU A 118 -4.25 4.86 16.54
C GLU A 118 -5.56 5.41 15.96
N ASN A 119 -6.67 4.69 16.14
CA ASN A 119 -7.94 5.01 15.50
C ASN A 119 -8.98 5.62 16.44
N GLY A 120 -8.73 5.60 17.75
CA GLY A 120 -9.64 6.02 18.80
C GLY A 120 -10.92 5.16 18.83
N LEU A 121 -10.80 3.86 18.57
CA LEU A 121 -11.92 2.91 18.47
C LEU A 121 -11.68 1.74 19.41
N TYR A 122 -12.75 1.15 19.93
CA TYR A 122 -12.66 -0.11 20.67
C TYR A 122 -12.65 -1.31 19.72
N GLY A 123 -11.96 -2.39 20.08
CA GLY A 123 -11.82 -3.61 19.26
C GLY A 123 -13.16 -4.20 18.84
N GLY A 124 -14.16 -4.17 19.72
CA GLY A 124 -15.53 -4.60 19.35
C GLY A 124 -16.17 -3.78 18.23
N ALA A 125 -15.87 -2.47 18.15
CA ALA A 125 -16.34 -1.63 17.03
C ALA A 125 -15.62 -1.96 15.72
N ILE A 126 -14.35 -2.33 15.80
CA ILE A 126 -13.56 -2.79 14.64
C ILE A 126 -14.10 -4.13 14.15
N GLN A 127 -14.41 -5.05 15.06
CA GLN A 127 -15.01 -6.35 14.75
C GLN A 127 -16.37 -6.21 14.05
N VAL A 128 -17.27 -5.39 14.58
CA VAL A 128 -18.58 -5.14 13.94
C VAL A 128 -18.42 -4.54 12.54
N LEU A 129 -17.45 -3.65 12.35
CA LEU A 129 -17.14 -3.11 11.03
C LEU A 129 -16.57 -4.18 10.10
N GLY A 130 -15.71 -5.06 10.62
CA GLY A 130 -15.15 -6.22 9.92
C GLY A 130 -16.24 -7.18 9.44
N GLU A 131 -17.17 -7.55 10.31
CA GLU A 131 -18.36 -8.34 9.96
C GLU A 131 -19.17 -7.68 8.84
N GLY A 132 -19.48 -6.39 8.97
CA GLY A 132 -20.19 -5.64 7.93
C GLY A 132 -19.48 -5.66 6.59
N PHE A 133 -18.15 -5.52 6.57
CA PHE A 133 -17.36 -5.59 5.34
C PHE A 133 -17.20 -7.02 4.80
N SER A 134 -17.27 -8.05 5.65
CA SER A 134 -17.34 -9.45 5.21
C SER A 134 -18.61 -9.71 4.40
N TRP A 135 -19.77 -9.24 4.87
CA TRP A 135 -21.03 -9.32 4.09
C TRP A 135 -20.94 -8.59 2.74
N LEU A 136 -20.27 -7.42 2.71
CA LEU A 136 -20.04 -6.70 1.46
C LEU A 136 -19.09 -7.43 0.51
N ALA A 137 -18.07 -8.11 1.05
CA ALA A 137 -17.14 -8.91 0.26
C ALA A 137 -17.83 -10.16 -0.32
N ASP A 138 -18.70 -10.81 0.44
CA ASP A 138 -19.52 -11.94 -0.06
C ASP A 138 -20.47 -11.48 -1.16
N SER A 139 -21.13 -10.33 -0.98
CA SER A 139 -21.98 -9.73 -2.01
C SER A 139 -21.19 -9.40 -3.29
N LEU A 140 -19.98 -8.85 -3.13
CA LEU A 140 -19.08 -8.58 -4.27
C LEU A 140 -18.69 -9.86 -5.00
N MET A 141 -18.42 -10.95 -4.28
CA MET A 141 -18.12 -12.26 -4.86
C MET A 141 -19.30 -12.79 -5.69
N GLU A 142 -20.52 -12.72 -5.17
CA GLU A 142 -21.74 -13.15 -5.88
C GLU A 142 -21.95 -12.34 -7.16
N ILE A 143 -21.76 -11.02 -7.12
CA ILE A 143 -21.86 -10.16 -8.30
C ILE A 143 -20.76 -10.55 -9.31
N ALA A 144 -19.52 -10.75 -8.87
CA ALA A 144 -18.43 -11.13 -9.75
C ALA A 144 -18.65 -12.50 -10.42
N GLU A 145 -19.24 -13.46 -9.71
CA GLU A 145 -19.62 -14.75 -10.29
C GLU A 145 -20.66 -14.60 -11.41
N ASN A 146 -21.68 -13.77 -11.19
CA ASN A 146 -22.72 -13.48 -12.20
C ASN A 146 -22.15 -12.72 -13.42
N GLU A 147 -21.12 -11.91 -13.22
CA GLU A 147 -20.35 -11.23 -14.28
C GLU A 147 -19.34 -12.17 -14.99
N GLY A 148 -19.39 -13.47 -14.71
CA GLY A 148 -18.66 -14.50 -15.46
C GLY A 148 -17.25 -14.78 -14.96
N TRP A 149 -16.86 -14.31 -13.77
CA TRP A 149 -15.51 -14.55 -13.23
C TRP A 149 -15.20 -16.02 -12.93
N ARG A 150 -16.24 -16.88 -12.84
CA ARG A 150 -16.08 -18.34 -12.73
C ARG A 150 -15.20 -18.92 -13.83
N LYS A 151 -15.18 -18.32 -15.03
CA LYS A 151 -14.32 -18.75 -16.13
C LYS A 151 -13.12 -17.81 -16.23
N GLY A 152 -12.00 -18.24 -15.65
CA GLY A 152 -10.71 -17.58 -15.82
C GLY A 152 -10.41 -16.47 -14.81
N ARG A 153 -11.17 -16.26 -13.75
CA ARG A 153 -10.79 -15.40 -12.61
C ARG A 153 -11.07 -16.07 -11.25
N GLU A 154 -10.97 -17.39 -11.21
CA GLU A 154 -11.22 -18.19 -10.01
C GLU A 154 -10.28 -17.81 -8.84
N GLU A 155 -9.01 -17.51 -9.13
CA GLU A 155 -8.06 -17.02 -8.13
C GLU A 155 -8.51 -15.70 -7.49
N ASP A 156 -9.05 -14.78 -8.30
CA ASP A 156 -9.55 -13.49 -7.80
C ASP A 156 -10.81 -13.67 -6.95
N LEU A 157 -11.71 -14.58 -7.33
CA LEU A 157 -12.88 -14.96 -6.52
C LEU A 157 -12.43 -15.57 -5.19
N ASN A 158 -11.45 -16.47 -5.21
CA ASN A 158 -10.94 -17.10 -4.00
C ASN A 158 -10.28 -16.08 -3.06
N LYS A 159 -9.57 -15.07 -3.60
CA LYS A 159 -9.06 -13.96 -2.79
C LYS A 159 -10.16 -13.18 -2.09
N ILE A 160 -11.24 -12.83 -2.79
CA ILE A 160 -12.39 -12.12 -2.18
C ILE A 160 -13.02 -12.98 -1.08
N LYS A 161 -13.17 -14.29 -1.32
CA LYS A 161 -13.69 -15.26 -0.34
C LYS A 161 -12.80 -15.38 0.91
N ILE A 162 -11.48 -15.44 0.72
CA ILE A 162 -10.51 -15.49 1.82
C ILE A 162 -10.53 -14.19 2.61
N LEU A 163 -10.55 -13.04 1.92
CA LEU A 163 -10.65 -11.72 2.55
C LEU A 163 -11.90 -11.57 3.40
N SER A 164 -13.06 -12.04 2.91
CA SER A 164 -14.32 -12.04 3.67
C SER A 164 -14.16 -12.73 5.03
N LYS A 165 -13.55 -13.92 5.06
CA LYS A 165 -13.30 -14.66 6.31
C LYS A 165 -12.31 -13.94 7.22
N ARG A 166 -11.23 -13.38 6.66
CA ARG A 166 -10.20 -12.64 7.43
C ARG A 166 -10.76 -11.38 8.09
N LEU A 167 -11.77 -10.76 7.49
CA LEU A 167 -12.40 -9.56 8.03
C LEU A 167 -13.18 -9.80 9.32
N ILE A 168 -13.77 -10.99 9.47
CA ILE A 168 -14.52 -11.38 10.68
C ILE A 168 -13.57 -11.46 11.88
N ASP A 169 -12.48 -12.22 11.72
CA ASP A 169 -11.59 -12.57 12.84
C ASP A 169 -10.40 -11.60 13.00
N GLY A 170 -10.10 -10.77 11.99
CA GLY A 170 -8.95 -9.86 12.03
C GLY A 170 -7.61 -10.57 11.94
N VAL A 171 -7.54 -11.59 11.08
CA VAL A 171 -6.36 -12.45 10.99
C VAL A 171 -5.73 -12.44 9.60
N GLU A 172 -4.44 -12.72 9.56
CA GLU A 172 -3.75 -13.09 8.33
C GLU A 172 -4.28 -14.44 7.79
N GLU A 173 -3.95 -14.76 6.55
CA GLU A 173 -4.45 -15.95 5.88
C GLU A 173 -4.02 -17.24 6.60
N GLU A 174 -2.80 -17.28 7.14
CA GLU A 174 -2.24 -18.38 7.92
C GLU A 174 -3.03 -18.59 9.23
N GLY A 175 -3.52 -17.50 9.82
CA GLY A 175 -4.29 -17.48 11.06
C GLY A 175 -5.72 -18.04 10.92
N LEU A 176 -6.25 -18.13 9.69
CA LEU A 176 -7.59 -18.69 9.44
C LEU A 176 -7.73 -20.15 9.87
N SER A 177 -6.62 -20.90 9.85
CA SER A 177 -6.63 -22.30 10.30
C SER A 177 -6.89 -22.43 11.80
N LEU A 178 -6.40 -21.47 12.58
CA LEU A 178 -6.56 -21.40 14.04
C LEU A 178 -7.85 -20.69 14.44
N SER A 179 -8.32 -19.70 13.67
CA SER A 179 -9.62 -19.06 13.94
C SER A 179 -10.77 -20.05 13.81
N ARG A 180 -10.68 -21.00 12.87
CA ARG A 180 -11.58 -22.16 12.77
C ARG A 180 -11.58 -23.08 14.00
N MET A 181 -10.57 -23.04 14.86
CA MET A 181 -10.52 -23.83 16.11
C MET A 181 -11.22 -23.11 17.29
N HIS A 182 -11.40 -21.80 17.23
CA HIS A 182 -12.07 -21.05 18.30
C HIS A 182 -13.59 -21.19 18.14
N ILE A 183 -14.19 -22.11 18.90
CA ILE A 183 -15.65 -22.16 19.09
C ILE A 183 -15.97 -21.61 20.48
N PRO A 184 -16.44 -20.34 20.57
CA PRO A 184 -17.26 -19.91 21.69
C PRO A 184 -18.67 -19.57 21.21
N GLY A 185 -19.65 -20.37 21.68
CA GLY A 185 -21.03 -19.93 21.95
C GLY A 185 -21.77 -19.18 20.85
N ASN A 186 -22.12 -19.88 19.77
CA ASN A 186 -23.23 -19.65 18.82
C ASN A 186 -23.68 -18.20 18.56
N ARG A 187 -23.49 -17.70 17.33
CA ARG A 187 -24.56 -16.96 16.61
C ARG A 187 -24.63 -17.34 15.11
N ILE A 188 -25.61 -18.22 14.85
CA ILE A 188 -26.45 -18.40 13.64
C ILE A 188 -25.73 -18.99 12.40
N GLN A 189 -25.67 -20.33 12.30
CA GLN A 189 -26.58 -21.17 11.49
C GLN A 189 -26.61 -20.85 10.00
N GLU A 190 -25.61 -21.36 9.27
CA GLU A 190 -25.74 -22.37 8.20
C GLU A 190 -24.52 -22.29 7.28
N ARG A 191 -23.66 -23.32 7.37
CA ARG A 191 -22.94 -23.93 6.23
C ARG A 191 -22.23 -25.20 6.73
N ILE A 192 -23.02 -26.08 7.34
CA ILE A 192 -22.71 -27.52 7.37
C ILE A 192 -23.32 -28.10 6.09
N LYS A 193 -22.62 -27.90 4.96
CA LYS A 193 -22.69 -28.77 3.77
C LYS A 193 -21.68 -28.24 2.75
N GLU A 194 -20.46 -28.79 2.81
CA GLU A 194 -19.54 -29.06 1.69
C GLU A 194 -18.13 -29.28 2.24
N GLU A 195 -17.99 -30.23 3.15
CA GLU A 195 -16.71 -30.90 3.43
C GLU A 195 -16.98 -32.40 3.46
N LYS A 196 -17.24 -32.94 2.28
CA LYS A 196 -17.01 -34.35 1.94
C LYS A 196 -16.39 -34.37 0.55
N ASP A 197 -15.08 -34.21 0.52
CA ASP A 197 -14.17 -35.18 -0.06
C ASP A 197 -12.77 -34.58 -0.07
N ILE A 198 -11.89 -35.13 0.75
CA ILE A 198 -10.65 -35.80 0.32
C ILE A 198 -9.93 -36.21 1.61
N GLN A 199 -10.04 -37.51 1.86
CA GLN A 199 -9.36 -38.21 2.92
C GLN A 199 -8.03 -38.72 2.38
N GLU A 200 -6.97 -38.39 3.12
CA GLU A 200 -5.75 -39.17 3.36
C GLU A 200 -4.97 -39.74 2.15
N ASP A 201 -3.71 -39.31 2.01
CA ASP A 201 -2.63 -40.20 2.46
C ASP A 201 -1.36 -39.46 2.88
N LYS A 202 -0.75 -39.93 3.96
CA LYS A 202 0.56 -39.55 4.51
C LYS A 202 1.59 -40.53 3.89
N THR A 203 2.87 -40.29 3.70
CA THR A 203 3.90 -40.15 4.76
C THR A 203 5.30 -40.14 4.10
N GLN A 204 6.14 -39.19 4.53
CA GLN A 204 7.62 -39.11 4.70
C GLN A 204 8.54 -40.27 4.20
N LYS A 205 9.71 -39.94 3.58
CA LYS A 205 11.08 -39.92 4.21
C LYS A 205 12.27 -39.83 3.20
N LEU A 206 13.32 -39.16 3.69
CA LEU A 206 14.78 -39.40 3.54
C LEU A 206 15.64 -38.73 2.43
N ILE A 207 16.65 -38.04 2.96
CA ILE A 207 17.88 -37.38 2.49
C ILE A 207 18.81 -38.30 1.67
N VAL A 208 19.48 -37.78 0.63
CA VAL A 208 20.92 -38.03 0.33
C VAL A 208 21.53 -36.79 -0.36
N GLU A 209 22.68 -36.35 0.17
CA GLU A 209 23.58 -35.31 -0.33
C GLU A 209 24.28 -35.71 -1.63
N THR A 210 24.66 -34.75 -2.48
CA THR A 210 25.94 -34.79 -3.22
C THR A 210 26.33 -33.39 -3.70
N GLU A 211 27.62 -33.13 -3.57
CA GLU A 211 28.30 -31.86 -3.79
C GLU A 211 28.51 -31.54 -5.29
N ASN A 212 28.42 -30.24 -5.61
CA ASN A 212 29.21 -29.36 -6.50
C ASN A 212 30.30 -29.97 -7.45
N PRO A 213 30.77 -29.30 -8.55
CA PRO A 213 31.00 -27.85 -8.60
C PRO A 213 30.92 -27.09 -9.95
N ASN A 214 30.91 -25.75 -9.80
CA ASN A 214 31.55 -24.73 -10.65
C ASN A 214 31.05 -24.44 -12.08
N SER A 215 30.64 -23.18 -12.28
CA SER A 215 31.28 -22.37 -13.32
C SER A 215 31.42 -20.91 -12.89
N ASN A 216 32.67 -20.52 -12.68
CA ASN A 216 33.13 -19.14 -12.57
C ASN A 216 32.97 -18.43 -13.92
N LEU A 217 32.32 -17.26 -13.93
CA LEU A 217 32.52 -16.28 -14.99
C LEU A 217 32.96 -14.95 -14.37
N LYS A 218 34.23 -14.63 -14.61
CA LYS A 218 34.88 -13.35 -14.28
C LYS A 218 34.13 -12.18 -14.92
N PRO A 219 34.01 -11.01 -14.26
CA PRO A 219 33.38 -9.84 -14.85
C PRO A 219 34.29 -9.23 -15.93
N LYS A 220 33.77 -9.13 -17.15
CA LYS A 220 34.36 -8.28 -18.21
C LYS A 220 34.24 -6.82 -17.80
N ASN A 221 35.38 -6.13 -17.79
CA ASN A 221 35.50 -4.68 -17.62
C ASN A 221 34.57 -3.93 -18.60
N LEU A 222 33.41 -3.49 -18.11
CA LEU A 222 32.56 -2.49 -18.73
C LEU A 222 32.73 -1.23 -17.89
N LYS A 223 33.14 -0.12 -18.53
CA LYS A 223 33.14 1.20 -17.88
C LYS A 223 31.81 1.38 -17.15
N PRO A 224 31.80 1.75 -15.86
CA PRO A 224 30.57 1.77 -15.08
C PRO A 224 29.59 2.75 -15.73
N LYS A 225 28.43 2.23 -16.16
CA LYS A 225 27.36 3.05 -16.74
C LYS A 225 26.77 3.88 -15.62
N THR A 226 27.04 5.19 -15.61
CA THR A 226 26.45 6.14 -14.66
C THR A 226 24.93 6.03 -14.70
N VAL A 227 24.33 5.76 -13.54
CA VAL A 227 22.88 5.56 -13.41
C VAL A 227 22.19 6.86 -13.02
N LEU A 228 22.81 7.66 -12.15
CA LEU A 228 22.30 8.95 -11.72
C LEU A 228 23.43 9.99 -11.71
N GLU A 229 23.20 11.12 -12.34
CA GLU A 229 24.08 12.28 -12.34
C GLU A 229 23.30 13.52 -11.87
N ILE A 230 23.89 14.23 -10.90
CA ILE A 230 23.32 15.40 -10.24
C ILE A 230 24.32 16.55 -10.41
N SER A 231 23.85 17.69 -10.95
CA SER A 231 24.66 18.88 -11.12
C SER A 231 24.11 20.05 -10.31
N LEU A 232 24.91 20.59 -9.40
CA LEU A 232 24.53 21.75 -8.57
C LEU A 232 24.27 23.01 -9.41
N HIS A 233 24.88 23.10 -10.60
CA HIS A 233 24.75 24.23 -11.51
C HIS A 233 23.39 24.27 -12.23
N ARG A 234 22.63 23.17 -12.19
CA ARG A 234 21.36 23.00 -12.90
C ARG A 234 20.34 22.23 -12.04
N PRO A 235 19.78 22.86 -10.99
CA PRO A 235 18.84 22.22 -10.07
C PRO A 235 17.45 21.94 -10.69
N ASP A 236 17.22 22.37 -11.93
CA ASP A 236 16.00 22.11 -12.72
C ASP A 236 15.92 20.66 -13.25
N ARG A 237 17.04 19.92 -13.19
CA ARG A 237 17.14 18.60 -13.83
C ARG A 237 18.06 17.64 -13.08
N ILE A 238 17.80 16.35 -13.30
CA ILE A 238 18.74 15.26 -13.03
C ILE A 238 18.97 14.47 -14.31
N ILE A 239 20.11 13.79 -14.42
CA ILE A 239 20.37 12.88 -15.54
C ILE A 239 20.25 11.45 -15.01
N PHE A 240 19.28 10.69 -15.54
CA PHE A 240 19.05 9.31 -15.16
C PHE A 240 19.34 8.40 -16.35
N MET A 241 20.36 7.55 -16.24
CA MET A 241 20.85 6.67 -17.32
C MET A 241 21.23 7.39 -18.62
N GLY A 242 21.65 8.66 -18.55
CA GLY A 242 21.94 9.48 -19.72
C GLY A 242 20.74 10.27 -20.25
N GLU A 243 19.54 10.05 -19.72
CA GLU A 243 18.33 10.80 -20.09
C GLU A 243 18.08 11.96 -19.12
N LYS A 244 17.67 13.11 -19.66
CA LYS A 244 17.30 14.28 -18.86
C LYS A 244 15.93 14.06 -18.21
N VAL A 245 15.86 14.19 -16.89
CA VAL A 245 14.61 14.19 -16.11
C VAL A 245 14.43 15.56 -15.47
N GLU A 246 13.31 16.20 -15.75
CA GLU A 246 12.95 17.48 -15.14
C GLU A 246 12.40 17.26 -13.74
N VAL A 247 12.87 18.05 -12.78
CA VAL A 247 12.49 17.97 -11.36
C VAL A 247 12.27 19.37 -10.81
N THR A 248 11.41 19.48 -9.81
CA THR A 248 11.24 20.73 -9.07
C THR A 248 12.40 20.97 -8.11
N SER A 249 12.55 22.22 -7.62
CA SER A 249 13.63 22.57 -6.69
C SER A 249 13.61 21.72 -5.41
N THR A 250 12.44 21.44 -4.84
CA THR A 250 12.32 20.59 -3.64
C THR A 250 12.63 19.12 -3.91
N GLU A 251 12.23 18.60 -5.07
CA GLU A 251 12.58 17.26 -5.51
C GLU A 251 14.08 17.12 -5.77
N PHE A 252 14.71 18.12 -6.37
CA PHE A 252 16.16 18.18 -6.55
C PHE A 252 16.89 18.17 -5.21
N SER A 253 16.49 19.03 -4.27
CA SER A 253 17.09 19.09 -2.93
C SER A 253 16.97 17.75 -2.20
N LEU A 254 15.83 17.07 -2.30
CA LEU A 254 15.63 15.74 -1.72
C LEU A 254 16.58 14.70 -2.33
N ILE A 255 16.66 14.61 -3.66
CA ILE A 255 17.56 13.66 -4.33
C ILE A 255 19.03 13.97 -4.04
N HIS A 256 19.39 15.25 -4.05
CA HIS A 256 20.74 15.70 -3.75
C HIS A 256 21.15 15.31 -2.32
N LEU A 257 20.27 15.50 -1.34
CA LEU A 257 20.51 15.08 0.04
C LEU A 257 20.69 13.58 0.18
N LEU A 258 19.83 12.80 -0.50
CA LEU A 258 19.93 11.33 -0.54
C LEU A 258 21.22 10.87 -1.25
N ALA A 259 21.67 11.59 -2.28
CA ALA A 259 22.90 11.31 -3.00
C ALA A 259 24.16 11.62 -2.18
N LYS A 260 24.14 12.72 -1.42
CA LYS A 260 25.21 13.05 -0.45
C LYS A 260 25.33 11.99 0.64
N ASN A 261 24.21 11.37 1.01
CA ASN A 261 24.13 10.29 2.00
C ASN A 261 23.89 8.91 1.36
N ARG A 262 24.48 8.66 0.17
CA ARG A 262 24.28 7.39 -0.55
C ARG A 262 24.53 6.17 0.35
N GLY A 263 23.70 5.14 0.22
CA GLY A 263 23.80 3.91 1.01
C GLY A 263 23.46 4.06 2.51
N LYS A 264 23.24 5.28 3.02
CA LYS A 264 22.73 5.51 4.38
C LYS A 264 21.21 5.66 4.35
N ILE A 265 20.58 5.14 5.39
CA ILE A 265 19.15 5.37 5.63
C ILE A 265 19.02 6.71 6.34
N LEU A 266 18.37 7.67 5.70
CA LEU A 266 18.02 8.94 6.31
C LEU A 266 16.62 8.83 6.92
N THR A 267 16.49 9.15 8.21
CA THR A 267 15.22 9.10 8.91
C THR A 267 14.29 10.22 8.44
N HIS A 268 13.01 10.12 8.80
CA HIS A 268 12.03 11.15 8.45
C HIS A 268 12.40 12.50 9.05
N ASN A 269 12.83 12.50 10.31
CA ASN A 269 13.24 13.72 11.00
C ASN A 269 14.49 14.31 10.33
N ASP A 270 15.50 13.49 10.01
CA ASP A 270 16.70 13.98 9.30
C ASP A 270 16.34 14.68 7.98
N LEU A 271 15.36 14.14 7.24
CA LEU A 271 14.92 14.69 5.96
C LEU A 271 14.09 15.97 6.14
N LEU A 272 13.17 16.01 7.12
CA LEU A 272 12.34 17.17 7.41
C LEU A 272 13.18 18.34 7.94
N ASP A 273 14.02 18.06 8.92
CA ASP A 273 14.88 19.05 9.58
C ASP A 273 15.92 19.64 8.62
N THR A 274 16.30 18.91 7.57
CA THR A 274 17.28 19.40 6.58
C THR A 274 16.64 20.16 5.42
N LEU A 275 15.45 19.75 4.97
CA LEU A 275 14.85 20.26 3.72
C LEU A 275 13.67 21.22 3.93
N TRP A 276 13.03 21.19 5.10
CA TRP A 276 11.80 21.93 5.40
C TRP A 276 11.82 22.59 6.79
N THR A 277 12.92 23.25 7.14
CA THR A 277 13.15 23.92 8.43
C THR A 277 12.11 24.97 8.85
N GLU A 278 11.35 25.54 7.91
CA GLU A 278 10.42 26.65 8.16
C GLU A 278 8.93 26.25 8.12
N ASN A 279 8.63 24.96 7.94
CA ASN A 279 7.24 24.51 7.78
C ASN A 279 6.80 23.63 8.96
N GLU A 280 6.07 24.24 9.91
CA GLU A 280 5.50 23.61 11.12
C GLU A 280 4.60 22.40 10.83
N TYR A 281 4.17 22.20 9.58
CA TYR A 281 3.30 21.10 9.16
C TYR A 281 3.97 20.10 8.20
N SER A 282 5.30 20.18 8.02
CA SER A 282 6.01 19.24 7.16
C SER A 282 5.96 17.83 7.73
N THR A 283 5.27 16.94 7.04
CA THR A 283 4.96 15.57 7.51
C THR A 283 5.63 14.53 6.63
N TYR A 284 5.78 13.30 7.15
CA TYR A 284 6.25 12.09 6.43
C TYR A 284 5.71 11.95 5.00
N VAL A 285 4.47 12.37 4.82
CA VAL A 285 3.70 12.41 3.59
C VAL A 285 4.37 13.25 2.50
N GLN A 286 4.96 14.39 2.85
CA GLN A 286 5.58 15.28 1.89
C GLN A 286 6.80 14.62 1.26
N ILE A 287 7.66 14.01 2.07
CA ILE A 287 8.83 13.23 1.62
C ILE A 287 8.39 12.14 0.65
N THR A 288 7.41 11.32 1.04
CA THR A 288 6.90 10.21 0.21
C THR A 288 6.23 10.71 -1.07
N SER A 289 5.52 11.84 -1.01
CA SER A 289 4.91 12.49 -2.18
C SER A 289 5.95 13.04 -3.16
N HIS A 290 7.04 13.63 -2.68
CA HIS A 290 8.13 14.11 -3.53
C HIS A 290 8.88 12.93 -4.15
N LEU A 291 9.18 11.88 -3.38
CA LEU A 291 9.72 10.62 -3.89
C LEU A 291 8.86 10.04 -5.03
N TYR A 292 7.54 10.01 -4.87
CA TYR A 292 6.63 9.56 -5.93
C TYR A 292 6.79 10.39 -7.21
N LYS A 293 6.75 11.72 -7.11
CA LYS A 293 6.87 12.60 -8.28
C LYS A 293 8.20 12.38 -9.00
N ILE A 294 9.29 12.21 -8.26
CA ILE A 294 10.61 11.86 -8.79
C ILE A 294 10.57 10.53 -9.53
N ARG A 295 10.06 9.47 -8.90
CA ARG A 295 9.96 8.13 -9.52
C ARG A 295 9.13 8.20 -10.79
N ARG A 296 8.02 8.93 -10.77
CA ARG A 296 7.14 9.13 -11.93
C ARG A 296 7.83 9.89 -13.05
N ALA A 297 8.57 10.96 -12.74
CA ALA A 297 9.34 11.73 -13.71
C ALA A 297 10.40 10.83 -14.39
N ILE A 298 11.11 10.02 -13.62
CA ILE A 298 12.06 9.03 -14.15
C ILE A 298 11.34 7.99 -15.01
N LEU A 299 10.23 7.42 -14.56
CA LEU A 299 9.48 6.41 -15.33
C LEU A 299 8.89 6.97 -16.63
N LYS A 300 8.57 8.27 -16.67
CA LYS A 300 8.12 8.96 -17.89
C LYS A 300 9.23 9.02 -18.93
N THR A 301 10.50 9.17 -18.53
CA THR A 301 11.64 9.25 -19.45
C THR A 301 12.16 7.89 -19.89
N ILE A 302 12.33 6.94 -18.96
CA ILE A 302 12.89 5.61 -19.28
C ILE A 302 11.84 4.58 -19.72
N GLY A 303 10.55 4.91 -19.63
CA GLY A 303 9.42 4.05 -19.95
C GLY A 303 8.82 3.34 -18.75
N ASN A 304 7.49 3.30 -18.69
CA ASN A 304 6.71 2.73 -17.59
C ASN A 304 6.45 1.22 -17.76
N ASN A 305 7.46 0.39 -17.50
CA ASN A 305 7.34 -1.08 -17.51
C ASN A 305 7.70 -1.70 -16.15
N LYS A 306 7.29 -2.96 -15.92
CA LYS A 306 7.48 -3.68 -14.64
C LYS A 306 8.96 -3.73 -14.20
N LYS A 307 9.88 -3.89 -15.16
CA LYS A 307 11.33 -3.93 -14.92
C LYS A 307 11.86 -2.57 -14.42
N ASN A 308 11.45 -1.48 -15.06
CA ASN A 308 11.84 -0.12 -14.71
C ASN A 308 11.23 0.30 -13.38
N LYS A 309 9.95 -0.01 -13.13
CA LYS A 309 9.30 0.22 -11.83
C LYS A 309 10.07 -0.43 -10.69
N LYS A 310 10.39 -1.73 -10.82
CA LYS A 310 11.19 -2.47 -9.82
C LYS A 310 12.55 -1.80 -9.59
N ARG A 311 13.26 -1.49 -10.67
CA ARG A 311 14.57 -0.85 -10.58
C ARG A 311 14.55 0.53 -9.92
N VAL A 312 13.58 1.38 -10.26
CA VAL A 312 13.45 2.72 -9.66
C VAL A 312 13.10 2.61 -8.17
N LYS A 313 12.25 1.65 -7.79
CA LYS A 313 11.94 1.31 -6.39
C LYS A 313 13.17 0.82 -5.63
N ASP A 314 14.01 0.01 -6.28
CA ASP A 314 15.23 -0.54 -5.68
C ASP A 314 16.30 0.54 -5.47
N ILE A 315 16.40 1.54 -6.37
CA ILE A 315 17.34 2.66 -6.28
C ILE A 315 16.88 3.70 -5.25
N LEU A 316 15.65 4.17 -5.33
CA LEU A 316 15.05 5.07 -4.35
C LEU A 316 14.26 4.21 -3.37
N LYS A 317 14.96 3.61 -2.39
CA LYS A 317 14.37 2.62 -1.50
C LYS A 317 13.74 3.31 -0.28
N VAL A 318 12.47 3.00 -0.02
CA VAL A 318 11.82 3.32 1.25
C VAL A 318 12.01 2.11 2.15
N VAL A 319 12.60 2.32 3.33
CA VAL A 319 12.80 1.30 4.36
C VAL A 319 11.78 1.55 5.45
N SER A 320 10.80 0.65 5.55
CA SER A 320 9.68 0.78 6.47
C SER A 320 10.13 1.12 7.90
N ARG A 321 9.48 2.13 8.50
CA ARG A 321 9.73 2.68 9.84
C ARG A 321 11.16 3.21 10.10
N ARG A 322 12.07 3.16 9.13
CA ARG A 322 13.46 3.63 9.28
C ARG A 322 13.76 4.86 8.45
N GLY A 323 13.20 4.97 7.24
CA GLY A 323 13.38 6.16 6.40
C GLY A 323 13.63 5.85 4.94
N VAL A 324 14.38 6.72 4.27
CA VAL A 324 14.62 6.66 2.83
C VAL A 324 16.11 6.52 2.56
N MET A 325 16.46 5.72 1.55
CA MET A 325 17.84 5.47 1.15
C MET A 325 17.98 5.52 -0.37
N LEU A 326 19.07 6.16 -0.82
CA LEU A 326 19.54 6.00 -2.20
C LEU A 326 20.49 4.79 -2.27
N ASN A 327 20.02 3.74 -2.91
CA ASN A 327 20.71 2.47 -3.08
C ASN A 327 21.41 2.42 -4.44
N LEU A 328 22.59 3.04 -4.52
CA LEU A 328 23.46 3.02 -5.69
C LEU A 328 24.91 2.75 -5.26
N GLU A 329 25.61 1.97 -6.07
CA GLU A 329 27.07 1.82 -5.94
C GLU A 329 27.79 3.13 -6.30
N GLU A 330 28.97 3.34 -5.72
CA GLU A 330 29.77 4.56 -5.90
C GLU A 330 30.08 4.86 -7.37
N ASN A 331 30.40 3.84 -8.15
CA ASN A 331 30.69 3.95 -9.59
C ASN A 331 29.45 4.30 -10.45
N LYS A 332 28.23 4.22 -9.89
CA LYS A 332 26.95 4.46 -10.59
C LYS A 332 26.35 5.84 -10.29
N LEU A 333 26.94 6.60 -9.36
CA LEU A 333 26.50 7.94 -8.97
C LEU A 333 27.56 8.98 -9.30
N LYS A 334 27.17 10.06 -9.98
CA LYS A 334 28.04 11.21 -10.25
C LYS A 334 27.41 12.47 -9.66
N ILE A 335 28.16 13.19 -8.83
CA ILE A 335 27.77 14.49 -8.27
C ILE A 335 28.79 15.50 -8.80
N SER A 336 28.31 16.58 -9.43
CA SER A 336 29.15 17.58 -10.14
C SER A 336 28.75 19.02 -9.86
#